data_AF-A0A7Y4W591-F1
#
_entry.id   AF-A0A7Y4W591-F1
#
_cell.length_a   1.000
_cell.length_b   1.000
_cell.length_c   1.000
_cell.angle_alpha   90.00
_cell.angle_beta   90.00
_cell.angle_gamma   90.00
#
_symmetry.space_group_name_H-M   'P 1'
#
loop_
_entity.id
_entity.type
_entity.pdbx_description
1 polymer ?
#
loop_
_entity_poly.entity_id
_entity_poly.type
_entity_poly.pdbx_seq_one_letter_code
_entity_poly.pdbx_strand_id
1 'polypeptide(L)'
;MTFIELLTFISTHSKYDITDGDINNTLNVAIDGKHKNPIIGDIIAQMYKNSGLTDTNAEIERALAIKTLGPIRLFYMKDDAPVEGFRLVENIVHAIDGAFNDEAMRLKA
;
A
#
# COMPACT_ATOMS: atom_id res chain seq x y z
N MET A 1 -7.25 -12.09 3.09
CA MET A 1 -7.28 -10.68 3.53
C MET A 1 -7.69 -9.76 2.39
N THR A 2 -8.39 -8.67 2.71
CA THR A 2 -8.87 -7.65 1.77
C THR A 2 -7.83 -6.54 1.54
N PHE A 3 -8.06 -5.67 0.54
CA PHE A 3 -7.18 -4.52 0.33
C PHE A 3 -7.18 -3.56 1.52
N ILE A 4 -8.34 -3.32 2.15
CA ILE A 4 -8.44 -2.46 3.33
C ILE A 4 -7.71 -3.05 4.53
N GLU A 5 -7.80 -4.37 4.74
CA GLU A 5 -7.05 -5.05 5.79
C GLU A 5 -5.54 -4.93 5.55
N LEU A 6 -5.09 -5.10 4.31
CA LEU A 6 -3.69 -4.90 3.94
C LEU A 6 -3.24 -3.46 4.19
N LEU A 7 -4.04 -2.46 3.79
CA LEU A 7 -3.72 -1.04 4.01
C LEU A 7 -3.67 -0.71 5.50
N THR A 8 -4.59 -1.27 6.29
CA THR A 8 -4.59 -1.16 7.76
C THR A 8 -3.32 -1.77 8.37
N PHE A 9 -2.89 -2.93 7.87
CA PHE A 9 -1.65 -3.55 8.32
C PHE A 9 -0.43 -2.67 7.98
N ILE A 10 -0.37 -2.16 6.75
CA ILE A 10 0.69 -1.25 6.31
C ILE A 10 0.71 -0.01 7.19
N SER A 11 -0.43 0.63 7.47
CA SER A 11 -0.45 1.84 8.29
C SER A 11 0.00 1.61 9.74
N THR A 12 -0.23 0.41 10.29
CA THR A 12 0.15 0.06 11.67
C THR A 12 1.59 -0.41 11.81
N HIS A 13 2.20 -0.91 10.73
CA HIS A 13 3.56 -1.46 10.74
C HIS A 13 4.55 -0.62 9.91
N SER A 14 4.08 0.45 9.29
CA SER A 14 4.93 1.44 8.63
C SER A 14 5.52 2.40 9.65
N LYS A 15 6.75 2.86 9.36
CA LYS A 15 7.38 3.97 10.09
C LYS A 15 6.89 5.34 9.61
N TYR A 16 6.10 5.38 8.54
CA TYR A 16 5.52 6.60 7.98
C TYR A 16 4.08 6.76 8.45
N ASP A 17 3.63 8.00 8.57
CA ASP A 17 2.22 8.31 8.85
C ASP A 17 1.39 8.13 7.56
N ILE A 18 0.95 6.89 7.35
CA ILE A 18 0.20 6.45 6.15
C ILE A 18 -1.24 6.97 6.17
N THR A 19 -1.81 7.23 7.34
CA THR A 19 -3.25 7.51 7.49
C THR A 19 -3.58 8.98 7.26
N ASP A 20 -4.71 9.24 6.61
CA ASP A 20 -5.37 10.54 6.58
C ASP A 20 -6.81 10.34 7.05
N GLY A 21 -7.06 10.57 8.35
CA GLY A 21 -8.29 10.16 9.01
C GLY A 21 -8.32 8.64 9.26
N ASP A 22 -9.46 7.99 9.00
CA ASP A 22 -9.57 6.53 9.05
C ASP A 22 -9.05 5.87 7.75
N ILE A 23 -8.97 4.54 7.74
CA ILE A 23 -8.35 3.80 6.62
C ILE A 23 -9.17 3.88 5.32
N ASN A 24 -10.49 3.96 5.40
CA ASN A 24 -11.35 4.10 4.23
C ASN A 24 -11.21 5.53 3.69
N ASN A 25 -11.21 6.52 4.57
CA ASN A 25 -10.93 7.90 4.18
C ASN A 25 -9.54 8.03 3.53
N THR A 26 -8.52 7.38 4.10
CA THR A 26 -7.16 7.36 3.57
C THR A 26 -7.13 6.88 2.12
N LEU A 27 -7.79 5.78 1.80
CA LEU A 27 -7.89 5.28 0.42
C LEU A 27 -8.67 6.24 -0.48
N ASN A 28 -9.80 6.77 -0.01
CA ASN A 28 -10.63 7.70 -0.79
C ASN A 28 -9.85 8.98 -1.15
N VAL A 29 -9.20 9.62 -0.18
CA VAL A 29 -8.42 10.84 -0.43
C VAL A 29 -7.16 10.55 -1.24
N ALA A 30 -6.58 9.36 -1.15
CA ALA A 30 -5.49 8.93 -2.01
C ALA A 30 -5.93 8.85 -3.48
N ILE A 31 -7.03 8.14 -3.75
CA ILE A 31 -7.61 8.02 -5.11
C ILE A 31 -7.97 9.38 -5.70
N ASP A 32 -8.50 10.29 -4.88
CA ASP A 32 -8.84 11.67 -5.26
C ASP A 32 -7.61 12.59 -5.40
N GLY A 33 -6.40 12.14 -5.06
CA GLY A 33 -5.18 12.94 -5.09
C GLY A 33 -5.13 14.06 -4.02
N LYS A 34 -5.87 13.89 -2.92
CA LYS A 34 -6.04 14.87 -1.83
C LYS A 34 -5.42 14.45 -0.50
N HIS A 35 -4.71 13.33 -0.48
CA HIS A 35 -4.02 12.86 0.72
C HIS A 35 -3.04 13.92 1.25
N LYS A 36 -3.02 14.15 2.57
CA LYS A 36 -2.16 15.15 3.24
C LYS A 36 -0.68 15.05 2.88
N ASN A 37 -0.20 13.84 2.59
CA ASN A 37 1.11 13.58 2.00
C ASN A 37 0.92 13.09 0.55
N PRO A 38 1.34 13.85 -0.46
CA PRO A 38 1.08 13.52 -1.87
C PRO A 38 1.82 12.26 -2.34
N ILE A 39 3.02 11.97 -1.80
CA ILE A 39 3.79 10.78 -2.16
C ILE A 39 3.08 9.53 -1.63
N ILE A 40 2.64 9.55 -0.36
CA ILE A 40 1.88 8.45 0.24
C ILE A 40 0.57 8.24 -0.52
N GLY A 41 -0.18 9.31 -0.77
CA GLY A 41 -1.44 9.25 -1.50
C GLY A 41 -1.28 8.65 -2.89
N ASP A 42 -0.30 9.11 -3.66
CA ASP A 42 -0.01 8.59 -4.99
C ASP A 42 0.33 7.08 -4.96
N ILE A 43 1.17 6.64 -4.02
CA ILE A 43 1.53 5.22 -3.89
C ILE A 43 0.30 4.37 -3.55
N ILE A 44 -0.53 4.77 -2.58
CA ILE A 44 -1.75 4.04 -2.20
C ILE A 44 -2.72 3.96 -3.37
N ALA A 45 -2.95 5.08 -4.06
CA ALA A 45 -3.83 5.14 -5.22
C ALA A 45 -3.34 4.24 -6.35
N GLN A 46 -2.03 4.25 -6.63
CA GLN A 46 -1.44 3.39 -7.64
C GLN A 46 -1.48 1.91 -7.23
N MET A 47 -1.28 1.58 -5.96
CA MET A 47 -1.44 0.20 -5.47
C MET A 47 -2.86 -0.31 -5.73
N TYR A 48 -3.88 0.46 -5.33
CA TYR A 48 -5.28 0.08 -5.55
C TYR A 48 -5.60 -0.03 -7.04
N LYS A 49 -5.22 0.98 -7.84
CA LYS A 49 -5.43 0.97 -9.29
C LYS A 49 -4.74 -0.21 -9.98
N ASN A 50 -3.49 -0.50 -9.63
CA ASN A 50 -2.71 -1.58 -10.25
C ASN A 50 -3.17 -2.97 -9.79
N SER A 51 -3.90 -3.07 -8.67
CA SER A 51 -4.52 -4.33 -8.25
C SER A 51 -5.65 -4.77 -9.19
N GLY A 52 -6.29 -3.82 -9.89
CA GLY A 52 -7.47 -4.09 -10.71
C GLY A 52 -8.74 -4.41 -9.92
N LEU A 53 -8.71 -4.29 -8.59
CA LEU A 53 -9.88 -4.47 -7.74
C LEU A 53 -10.88 -3.34 -7.95
N THR A 54 -12.17 -3.68 -7.88
CA THR A 54 -13.29 -2.73 -7.98
C THR A 54 -14.05 -2.58 -6.67
N ASP A 55 -13.79 -3.44 -5.70
CA ASP A 55 -14.30 -3.41 -4.33
C ASP A 55 -13.11 -3.45 -3.39
N THR A 56 -13.10 -2.57 -2.39
CA THR A 56 -12.03 -2.45 -1.39
C THR A 56 -12.05 -3.61 -0.39
N ASN A 57 -13.19 -4.30 -0.27
CA ASN A 57 -13.37 -5.51 0.53
C ASN A 57 -13.11 -6.80 -0.27
N ALA A 58 -12.77 -6.69 -1.55
CA ALA A 58 -12.34 -7.86 -2.31
C ALA A 58 -10.99 -8.37 -1.78
N GLU A 59 -10.83 -9.69 -1.78
CA GLU A 59 -9.58 -10.33 -1.36
C GLU A 59 -8.44 -9.97 -2.31
N ILE A 60 -7.25 -9.79 -1.73
CA ILE A 60 -6.02 -9.59 -2.46
C ILE A 60 -5.01 -10.67 -2.09
N GLU A 61 -4.43 -11.31 -3.11
CA GLU A 61 -3.35 -12.27 -2.91
C GLU A 61 -2.01 -11.56 -2.77
N ARG A 62 -1.06 -12.19 -2.03
CA ARG A 62 0.30 -11.67 -1.85
C ARG A 62 0.98 -11.34 -3.17
N ALA A 63 0.90 -12.25 -4.14
CA ALA A 63 1.53 -12.07 -5.44
C ALA A 63 0.98 -10.83 -6.17
N LEU A 64 -0.34 -10.61 -6.10
CA LEU A 64 -0.96 -9.42 -6.68
C LEU A 64 -0.55 -8.15 -5.95
N ALA A 65 -0.59 -8.13 -4.61
CA ALA A 65 -0.16 -7.01 -3.79
C ALA A 65 1.28 -6.56 -4.12
N ILE A 66 2.22 -7.51 -4.19
CA ILE A 66 3.61 -7.23 -4.56
C ILE A 66 3.71 -6.75 -6.02
N LYS A 67 2.96 -7.34 -6.94
CA LYS A 67 2.95 -6.94 -8.35
C LYS A 67 2.51 -5.48 -8.52
N THR A 68 1.58 -4.97 -7.69
CA THR A 68 1.12 -3.58 -7.77
C THR A 68 2.24 -2.55 -7.60
N LEU A 69 3.29 -2.92 -6.87
CA LEU A 69 4.45 -2.07 -6.59
C LEU A 69 5.46 -2.01 -7.73
N GLY A 70 5.40 -2.92 -8.71
CA GLY A 70 6.39 -2.98 -9.80
C GLY A 70 6.53 -1.65 -10.55
N PRO A 71 5.45 -1.10 -11.13
CA PRO A 71 5.49 0.19 -11.81
C PRO A 71 5.87 1.36 -10.89
N ILE A 72 5.40 1.34 -9.64
CA ILE A 72 5.65 2.38 -8.63
C ILE A 72 7.15 2.43 -8.30
N ARG A 73 7.76 1.27 -8.06
CA ARG A 73 9.19 1.13 -7.79
C ARG A 73 10.02 1.64 -8.96
N LEU A 74 9.66 1.26 -10.19
CA LEU A 74 10.35 1.74 -11.39
C LEU A 74 10.26 3.27 -11.56
N PHE A 75 9.13 3.87 -11.18
CA PHE A 75 9.00 5.33 -11.17
C PHE A 75 9.98 5.99 -10.20
N TYR A 76 10.05 5.51 -8.96
CA TYR A 76 10.94 6.06 -7.93
C TYR A 76 12.42 5.67 -8.08
N MET A 77 12.77 4.84 -9.06
CA MET A 77 14.15 4.51 -9.42
C MET A 77 14.74 5.44 -10.50
N LYS A 78 13.95 6.36 -11.06
CA LYS A 78 14.45 7.36 -12.02
C LYS A 78 15.35 8.39 -11.30
N ASP A 79 16.35 8.92 -12.00
CA ASP A 79 17.37 9.82 -11.43
C ASP A 79 16.79 11.06 -10.73
N ASP A 80 15.67 11.61 -11.23
CA ASP A 80 15.05 12.82 -10.69
C ASP A 80 13.90 12.53 -9.69
N ALA A 81 13.64 11.27 -9.36
CA ALA A 81 12.53 10.92 -8.48
C ALA A 81 12.85 11.20 -7.00
N PRO A 82 11.86 11.59 -6.17
CA PRO A 82 12.08 11.78 -4.74
C PRO A 82 12.56 10.51 -4.04
N VAL A 83 13.73 10.57 -3.40
CA VAL A 83 14.32 9.46 -2.63
C VAL A 83 13.40 8.96 -1.51
N GLU A 84 12.60 9.85 -0.94
CA GLU A 84 11.60 9.50 0.06
C GLU A 84 10.59 8.47 -0.47
N GLY A 85 10.11 8.65 -1.69
CA GLY A 85 9.17 7.72 -2.32
C GLY A 85 9.77 6.32 -2.50
N PHE A 86 11.05 6.23 -2.88
CA PHE A 86 11.74 4.95 -2.96
C PHE A 86 11.80 4.23 -1.60
N ARG A 87 12.18 4.96 -0.54
CA ARG A 87 12.26 4.41 0.83
C ARG A 87 10.90 4.02 1.39
N LEU A 88 9.85 4.74 0.99
CA LEU A 88 8.47 4.43 1.35
C LEU A 88 8.00 3.15 0.65
N VAL A 89 8.24 3.01 -0.66
CA VAL A 89 7.94 1.77 -1.39
C VAL A 89 8.66 0.58 -0.78
N GLU A 90 9.94 0.69 -0.43
CA GLU A 90 10.70 -0.38 0.23
C GLU A 90 10.06 -0.78 1.57
N ASN A 91 9.67 0.20 2.39
CA ASN A 91 8.99 -0.08 3.66
C ASN A 91 7.63 -0.77 3.45
N ILE A 92 6.87 -0.36 2.43
CA ILE A 92 5.58 -0.99 2.09
C ILE A 92 5.78 -2.44 1.64
N VAL A 93 6.82 -2.76 0.86
CA VAL A 93 7.14 -4.16 0.48
C VAL A 93 7.28 -5.04 1.73
N HIS A 94 8.10 -4.59 2.70
CA HIS A 94 8.30 -5.33 3.95
C HIS A 94 7.01 -5.46 4.76
N ALA A 95 6.17 -4.42 4.78
CA ALA A 95 4.89 -4.46 5.48
C ALA A 95 3.89 -5.41 4.81
N ILE A 96 3.85 -5.48 3.47
CA ILE A 96 3.02 -6.47 2.74
C ILE A 96 3.46 -7.88 3.12
N ASP A 97 4.77 -8.16 3.10
CA ASP A 97 5.27 -9.48 3.45
C ASP A 97 4.95 -9.85 4.91
N GLY A 98 5.08 -8.90 5.84
CA GLY A 98 4.64 -9.07 7.23
C GLY A 98 3.16 -9.41 7.33
N ALA A 99 2.29 -8.68 6.64
CA ALA A 99 0.84 -8.89 6.67
C ALA A 99 0.46 -10.32 6.28
N PHE A 100 1.00 -10.81 5.17
CA PHE A 100 0.69 -12.16 4.68
C PHE A 100 1.34 -13.26 5.52
N ASN A 101 2.50 -13.00 6.14
CA ASN A 101 3.09 -13.95 7.09
C ASN A 101 2.22 -14.09 8.34
N ASP A 102 1.75 -12.97 8.92
CA ASP A 102 0.89 -12.97 10.10
C ASP A 102 -0.44 -13.67 9.83
N GLU A 103 -1.04 -13.42 8.66
CA GLU A 103 -2.25 -14.11 8.23
C GLU A 103 -2.02 -15.63 8.08
N ALA A 104 -0.92 -16.03 7.44
CA ALA A 104 -0.59 -17.45 7.29
C ALA A 104 -0.34 -18.13 8.65
N MET A 105 0.20 -17.40 9.64
CA MET A 105 0.36 -17.90 11.00
C MET A 105 -0.99 -18.05 11.72
N ARG A 106 -1.90 -17.07 11.58
CA ARG A 106 -3.26 -17.17 12.13
C ARG A 106 -4.04 -18.36 11.59
N LEU A 107 -3.95 -18.63 10.29
CA LEU A 107 -4.66 -19.75 9.65
C LEU A 107 -4.11 -21.14 10.02
N LYS A 108 -2.91 -21.21 10.61
CA LYS A 108 -2.31 -22.45 11.10
C LYS A 108 -2.62 -22.74 12.57
N ALA A 109 -3.11 -21.75 13.33
CA ALA A 109 -3.41 -21.84 14.75
C ALA A 109 -4.82 -22.40 14.99
#